data_AF-A0A9P0ZJH3-F1
#
_entry.id   AF-A0A9P0ZJH3-F1
#
_cell.length_a   1.000
_cell.length_b   1.000
_cell.length_c   1.000
_cell.angle_alpha   90.00
_cell.angle_beta   90.00
_cell.angle_gamma   90.00
#
_symmetry.space_group_name_H-M   'P 1'
#
loop_
_entity.id
_entity.type
_entity.pdbx_description
1 polymer ?
#
loop_
_entity_poly.entity_id
_entity_poly.type
_entity_poly.pdbx_seq_one_letter_code
_entity_poly.pdbx_strand_id
1 'polypeptide(L)'
;MSRGNYTNPCLTMHQPWASLLIQGIKRIEGRSWPSPITGRLWIHAAGKVPEPETIKAMEDFYREIYAVNGITDLQFPEHYPVSRLLGCVEVVGCVTREELVNWEELPEGVRLEGLTDFCWLCEKPEKLIIPFEMRGRQGVYNLERKVYEGAVRGLTPVTPPLPVEFRLPIPQNPSSLKPVSLTPPSSNSISSDKKPNRSESLVSAIAGARAAATQFSKPQPSFQTPSKNSGFPTIEEWRPVSCSTRNKSK
;
A
#
# COMPACT_ATOMS: atom_id res chain seq x y z
N MET A 1 -12.19 -5.93 15.87
CA MET A 1 -12.35 -5.29 14.54
C MET A 1 -13.50 -5.99 13.84
N SER A 2 -14.59 -5.29 13.48
CA SER A 2 -15.66 -5.92 12.71
C SER A 2 -15.09 -6.27 11.33
N ARG A 3 -15.06 -7.55 10.99
CA ARG A 3 -14.75 -7.95 9.62
C ARG A 3 -15.90 -7.42 8.76
N GLY A 4 -15.62 -6.46 7.89
CA GLY A 4 -16.62 -6.01 6.93
C GLY A 4 -17.12 -7.23 6.13
N ASN A 5 -18.40 -7.22 5.74
CA ASN A 5 -18.99 -8.32 4.99
C ASN A 5 -18.48 -8.30 3.53
N TYR A 6 -17.21 -8.65 3.35
CA TYR A 6 -16.53 -8.68 2.07
C TYR A 6 -16.58 -10.09 1.49
N THR A 7 -17.16 -10.23 0.30
CA THR A 7 -17.22 -11.49 -0.44
C THR A 7 -16.20 -11.50 -1.56
N ASN A 8 -16.16 -10.43 -2.36
CA ASN A 8 -15.22 -10.24 -3.46
C ASN A 8 -14.62 -8.82 -3.36
N PRO A 9 -13.79 -8.55 -2.34
CA PRO A 9 -13.31 -7.20 -2.08
C PRO A 9 -12.41 -6.72 -3.21
N CYS A 10 -12.56 -5.45 -3.56
CA CYS A 10 -11.80 -4.73 -4.57
C CYS A 10 -11.32 -3.41 -3.99
N LEU A 11 -10.12 -3.01 -4.39
CA LEU A 11 -9.53 -1.73 -4.06
C LEU A 11 -9.22 -0.96 -5.36
N THR A 12 -9.63 0.30 -5.39
CA THR A 12 -9.21 1.24 -6.44
C THR A 12 -7.88 1.87 -6.05
N MET A 13 -6.91 1.85 -6.95
CA MET A 13 -5.59 2.48 -6.76
C MET A 13 -5.14 3.24 -8.00
N HIS A 14 -4.39 4.32 -7.78
CA HIS A 14 -3.86 5.13 -8.86
C HIS A 14 -2.77 4.38 -9.63
N GLN A 15 -2.60 4.74 -10.90
CA GLN A 15 -1.41 4.35 -11.64
C GLN A 15 -0.22 5.23 -11.23
N PRO A 16 1.02 4.71 -11.28
CA PRO A 16 1.41 3.39 -11.79
C PRO A 16 1.26 2.23 -10.79
N TRP A 17 0.96 2.51 -9.51
CA TRP A 17 0.94 1.50 -8.44
C TRP A 17 0.03 0.30 -8.73
N ALA A 18 -1.12 0.53 -9.39
CA ALA A 18 -2.03 -0.54 -9.78
C ALA A 18 -1.37 -1.61 -10.64
N SER A 19 -0.69 -1.20 -11.70
CA SER A 19 -0.03 -2.13 -12.61
C SER A 19 1.20 -2.75 -11.95
N LEU A 20 1.97 -1.96 -11.19
CA LEU A 20 3.17 -2.46 -10.50
C LEU A 20 2.82 -3.54 -9.46
N LEU A 21 1.68 -3.41 -8.78
CA LEU A 21 1.20 -4.42 -7.82
C LEU A 21 0.79 -5.71 -8.52
N ILE A 22 0.00 -5.60 -9.60
CA ILE A 22 -0.45 -6.77 -10.37
C ILE A 22 0.69 -7.46 -11.14
N GLN A 23 1.77 -6.75 -11.43
CA GLN A 23 2.97 -7.34 -12.06
C GLN A 23 3.94 -7.93 -11.03
N GLY A 24 3.60 -7.89 -9.74
CA GLY A 24 4.44 -8.40 -8.66
C GLY A 24 5.70 -7.58 -8.38
N ILE A 25 5.81 -6.38 -8.96
CA ILE A 25 6.93 -5.46 -8.73
C ILE A 25 6.75 -4.78 -7.37
N LYS A 26 5.55 -4.22 -7.14
CA LYS A 26 5.11 -3.68 -5.85
C LYS A 26 4.56 -4.81 -4.99
N ARG A 27 4.98 -4.86 -3.73
CA ARG A 27 4.62 -5.93 -2.77
C ARG A 27 3.85 -5.40 -1.56
N ILE A 28 3.99 -4.12 -1.28
CA ILE A 28 3.34 -3.48 -0.13
C ILE A 28 2.33 -2.46 -0.62
N GLU A 29 1.04 -2.63 -0.29
CA GLU A 29 0.03 -1.59 -0.51
C GLU A 29 -0.03 -0.66 0.69
N GLY A 30 0.20 0.63 0.46
CA GLY A 30 0.33 1.63 1.51
C GLY A 30 -0.95 2.42 1.74
N ARG A 31 -1.42 2.50 2.99
CA ARG A 31 -2.63 3.23 3.37
C ARG A 31 -2.47 3.97 4.71
N SER A 32 -3.30 4.98 4.92
CA SER A 32 -3.42 5.68 6.21
C SER A 32 -4.33 4.95 7.21
N TRP A 33 -4.75 3.72 6.89
CA TRP A 33 -5.68 2.92 7.67
C TRP A 33 -5.38 1.42 7.49
N PRO A 34 -5.64 0.59 8.51
CA PRO A 34 -5.28 -0.84 8.49
C PRO A 34 -6.14 -1.62 7.50
N SER A 35 -5.62 -2.74 6.98
CA SER A 35 -6.39 -3.60 6.08
C SER A 35 -7.66 -4.13 6.76
N PRO A 36 -8.84 -4.02 6.13
CA PRO A 36 -10.07 -4.53 6.70
C PRO A 36 -10.30 -6.01 6.36
N ILE A 37 -9.39 -6.61 5.57
CA ILE A 37 -9.47 -7.95 5.00
C ILE A 37 -8.12 -8.67 5.05
N THR A 38 -8.19 -10.00 5.07
CA THR A 38 -7.11 -10.91 4.68
C THR A 38 -7.66 -11.86 3.62
N GLY A 39 -6.81 -12.30 2.69
CA GLY A 39 -7.19 -13.09 1.53
C GLY A 39 -7.23 -12.27 0.24
N ARG A 40 -7.95 -12.78 -0.78
CA ARG A 40 -7.99 -12.20 -2.13
C ARG A 40 -8.50 -10.76 -2.12
N LEU A 41 -7.78 -9.88 -2.79
CA LEU A 41 -8.14 -8.49 -3.06
C LEU A 41 -8.02 -8.19 -4.55
N TRP A 42 -9.12 -7.79 -5.18
CA TRP A 42 -9.16 -7.34 -6.56
C TRP A 42 -8.60 -5.92 -6.70
N ILE A 43 -7.87 -5.67 -7.77
CA ILE A 43 -7.21 -4.39 -8.01
C ILE A 43 -7.80 -3.71 -9.24
N HIS A 44 -8.40 -2.55 -9.00
CA HIS A 44 -8.91 -1.66 -10.03
C HIS A 44 -7.99 -0.45 -10.18
N ALA A 45 -7.61 -0.13 -11.42
CA ALA A 45 -6.87 1.07 -11.74
C ALA A 45 -7.81 2.28 -11.82
N ALA A 46 -7.52 3.30 -11.02
CA ALA A 46 -8.27 4.56 -11.01
C ALA A 46 -8.28 5.25 -12.38
N GLY A 47 -9.23 6.16 -12.59
CA GLY A 47 -9.42 6.83 -13.87
C GLY A 47 -8.47 7.98 -14.20
N LYS A 48 -7.70 8.49 -13.23
CA LYS A 48 -6.71 9.56 -13.48
C LYS A 48 -5.50 8.96 -14.21
N VAL A 49 -5.21 9.48 -15.40
CA VAL A 49 -4.01 9.17 -16.17
C VAL A 49 -2.78 9.60 -15.36
N PRO A 50 -1.79 8.73 -15.17
CA PRO A 50 -0.57 9.07 -14.44
C PRO A 50 0.29 10.04 -15.27
N GLU A 51 0.90 11.01 -14.61
CA GLU A 51 1.86 11.91 -15.25
C GLU A 51 3.15 11.11 -15.60
N PRO A 52 3.81 11.38 -16.75
CA PRO A 52 5.05 10.69 -17.13
C PRO A 52 6.14 10.77 -16.05
N GLU A 53 6.23 11.90 -15.36
CA GLU A 53 7.18 12.13 -14.26
C GLU A 53 6.86 11.24 -13.06
N THR A 54 5.57 11.00 -12.79
CA THR A 54 5.12 10.07 -11.74
C THR A 54 5.47 8.63 -12.10
N ILE A 55 5.27 8.23 -13.37
CA ILE A 55 5.68 6.90 -13.84
C ILE A 55 7.19 6.75 -13.65
N LYS A 56 7.98 7.67 -14.20
CA LYS A 56 9.44 7.65 -14.12
C LYS A 56 9.94 7.58 -12.68
N ALA A 57 9.41 8.44 -11.80
CA ALA A 57 9.81 8.45 -10.39
C ALA A 57 9.55 7.11 -9.69
N MET A 58 8.43 6.46 -9.99
CA MET A 58 8.11 5.15 -9.42
C MET A 58 8.93 4.01 -10.04
N GLU A 59 9.20 4.04 -11.35
CA GLU A 59 10.08 3.07 -12.00
C GLU A 59 11.52 3.18 -11.50
N ASP A 60 12.06 4.40 -11.38
CA ASP A 60 13.38 4.65 -10.79
C ASP A 60 13.43 4.14 -9.34
N PHE A 61 12.39 4.42 -8.55
CA PHE A 61 12.27 3.89 -7.19
C PHE A 61 12.32 2.38 -7.13
N TYR A 62 11.51 1.69 -7.93
CA TYR A 62 11.52 0.23 -7.94
C TYR A 62 12.85 -0.32 -8.47
N ARG A 63 13.46 0.30 -9.47
CA ARG A 63 14.78 -0.10 -9.97
C ARG A 63 15.85 -0.04 -8.88
N GLU A 64 15.88 1.05 -8.11
CA GLU A 64 16.85 1.25 -7.02
C GLU A 64 16.65 0.26 -5.86
N ILE A 65 15.40 0.07 -5.39
CA ILE A 65 15.17 -0.86 -4.26
C ILE A 65 15.44 -2.32 -4.65
N TYR A 66 15.18 -2.70 -5.91
CA TYR A 66 15.52 -4.04 -6.41
C TYR A 66 17.04 -4.20 -6.60
N ALA A 67 17.76 -3.15 -7.01
CA ALA A 67 19.21 -3.15 -7.12
C ALA A 67 19.90 -3.36 -5.76
N VAL A 68 19.33 -2.87 -4.66
CA VAL A 68 19.80 -3.17 -3.29
C VAL A 68 19.76 -4.68 -3.00
N ASN A 69 18.84 -5.41 -3.63
CA ASN A 69 18.77 -6.88 -3.55
C ASN A 69 19.50 -7.59 -4.71
N GLY A 70 20.32 -6.88 -5.49
CA GLY A 70 21.11 -7.44 -6.58
C GLY A 70 20.36 -7.65 -7.90
N ILE A 71 19.12 -7.16 -8.01
CA ILE A 71 18.30 -7.29 -9.24
C ILE A 71 18.38 -5.99 -10.02
N THR A 72 19.09 -6.00 -11.14
CA THR A 72 19.31 -4.80 -11.98
C THR A 72 18.52 -4.82 -13.28
N ASP A 73 18.14 -6.00 -13.79
CA ASP A 73 17.34 -6.18 -15.01
C ASP A 73 15.84 -6.22 -14.70
N LEU A 74 15.34 -5.15 -14.07
CA LEU A 74 13.91 -5.02 -13.77
C LEU A 74 13.16 -4.45 -14.98
N GLN A 75 12.18 -5.22 -15.45
CA GLN A 75 11.31 -4.87 -16.57
C GLN A 75 9.99 -4.26 -16.07
N PHE A 76 9.58 -3.17 -16.71
CA PHE A 76 8.35 -2.44 -16.36
C PHE A 76 7.27 -2.60 -17.45
N PRO A 77 5.98 -2.45 -17.10
CA PRO A 77 4.91 -2.48 -18.10
C PRO A 77 5.03 -1.32 -19.08
N GLU A 78 4.88 -1.61 -20.37
CA GLU A 78 4.83 -0.57 -21.41
C GLU A 78 3.63 0.37 -21.27
N HIS A 79 2.53 -0.11 -20.67
CA HIS A 79 1.27 0.61 -20.59
C HIS A 79 0.64 0.50 -19.19
N TYR A 80 0.05 1.60 -18.73
CA TYR A 80 -0.62 1.73 -17.42
C TYR A 80 -2.12 2.03 -17.63
N PRO A 81 -2.97 1.02 -17.89
CA PRO A 81 -4.38 1.23 -18.22
C PRO A 81 -5.17 1.85 -17.06
N VAL A 82 -6.08 2.78 -17.35
CA VAL A 82 -6.94 3.45 -16.36
C VAL A 82 -8.38 2.97 -16.44
N SER A 83 -9.15 3.13 -15.37
CA SER A 83 -10.57 2.74 -15.29
C SER A 83 -10.84 1.26 -15.58
N ARG A 84 -9.90 0.38 -15.24
CA ARG A 84 -10.02 -1.06 -15.50
C ARG A 84 -9.69 -1.91 -14.28
N LEU A 85 -10.42 -3.00 -14.12
CA LEU A 85 -10.04 -4.10 -13.23
C LEU A 85 -8.87 -4.84 -13.87
N LEU A 86 -7.75 -4.94 -13.15
CA LEU A 86 -6.49 -5.46 -13.68
C LEU A 86 -6.22 -6.91 -13.28
N GLY A 87 -6.70 -7.34 -12.11
CA GLY A 87 -6.33 -8.61 -11.52
C GLY A 87 -6.61 -8.64 -10.02
N CYS A 88 -5.94 -9.54 -9.31
CA CYS A 88 -6.00 -9.60 -7.86
C CYS A 88 -4.64 -9.98 -7.24
N VAL A 89 -4.51 -9.70 -5.95
CA VAL A 89 -3.43 -10.17 -5.07
C VAL A 89 -4.04 -10.85 -3.85
N GLU A 90 -3.24 -11.53 -3.06
CA GLU A 90 -3.60 -12.02 -1.73
C GLU A 90 -3.03 -11.07 -0.66
N VAL A 91 -3.90 -10.48 0.16
CA VAL A 91 -3.47 -9.73 1.35
C VAL A 91 -3.27 -10.70 2.50
N VAL A 92 -2.02 -10.98 2.84
CA VAL A 92 -1.68 -11.98 3.88
C VAL A 92 -1.56 -11.38 5.27
N GLY A 93 -1.39 -10.05 5.35
CA GLY A 93 -1.25 -9.34 6.62
C GLY A 93 -1.29 -7.83 6.46
N CYS A 94 -1.26 -7.14 7.60
CA CYS A 94 -1.12 -5.70 7.68
C CYS A 94 -0.22 -5.39 8.86
N VAL A 95 0.84 -4.63 8.62
CA VAL A 95 1.82 -4.18 9.63
C VAL A 95 1.94 -2.66 9.58
N THR A 96 2.48 -2.06 10.63
CA THR A 96 2.87 -0.65 10.59
C THR A 96 4.13 -0.46 9.75
N ARG A 97 4.38 0.78 9.33
CA ARG A 97 5.63 1.15 8.67
C ARG A 97 6.85 0.78 9.50
N GLU A 98 6.80 1.06 10.80
CA GLU A 98 7.89 0.82 11.74
C GLU A 98 8.18 -0.68 11.86
N GLU A 99 7.13 -1.51 11.95
CA GLU A 99 7.26 -2.97 11.94
C GLU A 99 7.89 -3.47 10.65
N LEU A 100 7.43 -2.99 9.48
CA LEU A 100 7.97 -3.40 8.19
C LEU A 100 9.45 -3.05 8.02
N VAL A 101 9.85 -1.83 8.39
CA VAL A 101 11.25 -1.37 8.23
C VAL A 101 12.21 -2.15 9.13
N ASN A 102 11.75 -2.58 10.30
CA ASN A 102 12.53 -3.33 11.28
C ASN A 102 12.44 -4.86 11.11
N TRP A 103 11.73 -5.34 10.09
CA TRP A 103 11.56 -6.78 9.86
C TRP A 103 12.79 -7.39 9.17
N GLU A 104 13.84 -7.69 9.94
CA GLU A 104 15.18 -8.07 9.43
C GLU A 104 15.18 -9.29 8.48
N GLU A 105 14.24 -10.21 8.63
CA GLU A 105 14.12 -11.38 7.75
C GLU A 105 13.64 -11.03 6.33
N LEU A 106 13.07 -9.83 6.12
CA LEU A 106 12.66 -9.38 4.79
C LEU A 106 13.82 -8.75 4.01
N PRO A 107 13.91 -9.01 2.69
CA PRO A 107 14.89 -8.34 1.83
C PRO A 107 14.81 -6.82 1.97
N GLU A 108 15.97 -6.14 2.01
CA GLU A 108 16.01 -4.70 2.25
C GLU A 108 15.13 -3.88 1.29
N GLY A 109 15.09 -4.23 0.00
CA GLY A 109 14.24 -3.55 -0.98
C GLY A 109 12.74 -3.64 -0.65
N VAL A 110 12.27 -4.75 -0.07
CA VAL A 110 10.87 -4.91 0.38
C VAL A 110 10.58 -3.96 1.54
N ARG A 111 11.49 -3.88 2.51
CA ARG A 111 11.35 -3.00 3.69
C ARG A 111 11.28 -1.53 3.30
N LEU A 112 12.00 -1.14 2.24
CA LEU A 112 12.00 0.22 1.69
C LEU A 112 10.67 0.63 1.02
N GLU A 113 9.76 -0.31 0.71
CA GLU A 113 8.41 0.01 0.21
C GLU A 113 7.50 0.62 1.29
N GLY A 114 7.88 0.55 2.57
CA GLY A 114 7.17 1.12 3.71
C GLY A 114 7.17 2.65 3.72
N LEU A 115 6.35 3.26 2.86
CA LEU A 115 6.25 4.72 2.69
C LEU A 115 5.04 5.35 3.41
N THR A 116 4.12 4.55 3.95
CA THR A 116 2.88 4.99 4.60
C THR A 116 2.66 4.25 5.91
N ASP A 117 1.80 4.79 6.78
CA ASP A 117 1.56 4.30 8.16
C ASP A 117 1.19 2.82 8.23
N PHE A 118 0.25 2.36 7.40
CA PHE A 118 -0.16 0.96 7.33
C PHE A 118 0.27 0.34 6.01
N CYS A 119 0.94 -0.81 6.13
CA CYS A 119 1.53 -1.57 5.04
C CYS A 119 0.78 -2.89 4.90
N TRP A 120 -0.03 -3.01 3.85
CA TRP A 120 -0.75 -4.24 3.53
C TRP A 120 0.20 -5.14 2.74
N LEU A 121 0.42 -6.34 3.25
CA LEU A 121 1.36 -7.31 2.69
C LEU A 121 0.66 -8.08 1.58
N CYS A 122 1.12 -7.92 0.34
CA CYS A 122 0.49 -8.51 -0.84
C CYS A 122 1.36 -9.59 -1.47
N GLU A 123 0.75 -10.75 -1.72
CA GLU A 123 1.37 -11.91 -2.38
C GLU A 123 0.55 -12.39 -3.56
N LYS A 124 1.09 -13.39 -4.28
CA LYS A 124 0.40 -14.15 -5.34
C LYS A 124 -0.38 -13.25 -6.32
N PRO A 125 0.30 -12.33 -7.01
CA PRO A 125 -0.35 -11.52 -8.02
C PRO A 125 -0.87 -12.40 -9.17
N GLU A 126 -2.13 -12.18 -9.53
CA GLU A 126 -2.78 -12.79 -10.68
C GLU A 126 -3.33 -11.66 -11.56
N LYS A 127 -2.94 -11.61 -12.84
CA LYS A 127 -3.40 -10.60 -13.78
C LYS A 127 -4.53 -11.13 -14.66
N LEU A 128 -5.44 -10.24 -15.06
CA LEU A 128 -6.42 -10.55 -16.09
C LEU A 128 -5.76 -10.49 -17.46
N ILE A 129 -5.99 -11.51 -18.29
CA ILE A 129 -5.57 -11.51 -19.70
C ILE A 129 -6.19 -10.31 -20.43
N ILE A 130 -7.47 -10.02 -20.13
CA ILE A 130 -8.18 -8.86 -20.67
C ILE A 130 -8.74 -8.06 -19.48
N PRO A 131 -8.17 -6.87 -19.17
CA PRO A 131 -8.67 -6.02 -18.10
C PRO A 131 -10.10 -5.50 -18.38
N PHE A 132 -10.98 -5.58 -17.38
CA PHE A 132 -12.40 -5.22 -17.53
C PHE A 132 -12.60 -3.73 -17.29
N GLU A 133 -13.26 -3.04 -18.22
CA GLU A 133 -13.66 -1.67 -18.01
C GLU A 133 -14.79 -1.59 -16.97
N MET A 134 -14.56 -0.82 -15.90
CA MET A 134 -15.56 -0.60 -14.86
C MET A 134 -15.24 0.65 -14.04
N ARG A 135 -16.25 1.16 -13.33
CA ARG A 135 -16.08 2.29 -12.43
C ARG A 135 -15.54 1.83 -11.08
N GLY A 136 -14.45 2.45 -10.64
CA GLY A 136 -13.90 2.27 -9.30
C GLY A 136 -14.73 2.97 -8.22
N ARG A 137 -14.58 2.54 -6.96
CA ARG A 137 -15.21 3.17 -5.78
C ARG A 137 -14.16 3.51 -4.73
N GLN A 138 -14.53 4.38 -3.79
CA GLN A 138 -13.69 4.75 -2.65
C GLN A 138 -13.72 3.66 -1.57
N GLY A 139 -12.60 3.46 -0.89
CA GLY A 139 -12.42 2.39 0.09
C GLY A 139 -12.36 1.01 -0.56
N VAL A 140 -12.45 -0.04 0.26
CA VAL A 140 -12.65 -1.42 -0.21
C VAL A 140 -14.14 -1.64 -0.43
N TYR A 141 -14.49 -2.24 -1.58
CA TYR A 141 -15.86 -2.50 -1.98
C TYR A 141 -16.00 -3.89 -2.60
N ASN A 142 -17.18 -4.49 -2.56
CA ASN A 142 -17.39 -5.77 -3.24
C ASN A 142 -17.59 -5.56 -4.75
N LEU A 143 -16.94 -6.40 -5.56
CA LEU A 143 -17.25 -6.51 -6.98
C LEU A 143 -18.69 -6.98 -7.19
N GLU A 144 -19.29 -6.50 -8.26
CA GLU A 144 -20.58 -7.03 -8.72
C GLU A 144 -20.40 -8.49 -9.15
N ARG A 145 -21.38 -9.33 -8.82
CA ARG A 145 -21.29 -10.79 -9.04
C ARG A 145 -20.93 -11.16 -10.48
N LYS A 146 -21.54 -10.49 -11.47
CA LYS A 146 -21.26 -10.75 -12.90
C LYS A 146 -19.81 -10.40 -13.29
N VAL A 147 -19.29 -9.28 -12.76
CA VAL A 147 -17.90 -8.86 -13.00
C VAL A 147 -16.94 -9.88 -12.40
N TYR A 148 -17.19 -10.29 -11.16
CA TYR A 148 -16.40 -11.32 -10.48
C TYR A 148 -16.40 -12.65 -11.24
N GLU A 149 -17.58 -13.17 -11.61
CA GLU A 149 -17.74 -14.45 -12.33
C GLU A 149 -16.98 -14.45 -13.68
N GLY A 150 -16.96 -13.30 -14.38
CA GLY A 150 -16.16 -13.15 -15.60
C GLY A 150 -14.67 -13.06 -15.30
N ALA A 151 -14.28 -12.32 -14.27
CA ALA A 151 -12.89 -11.99 -13.99
C ALA A 151 -12.11 -13.24 -13.54
N VAL A 152 -12.69 -14.08 -12.67
CA VAL A 152 -12.02 -15.31 -12.19
C VAL A 152 -11.62 -16.26 -13.33
N ARG A 153 -12.34 -16.25 -14.45
CA ARG A 153 -12.06 -17.11 -15.61
C ARG A 153 -10.88 -16.60 -16.45
N GLY A 154 -10.51 -15.34 -16.30
CA GLY A 154 -9.47 -14.69 -17.09
C GLY A 154 -8.16 -14.45 -16.33
N LEU A 155 -8.01 -15.01 -15.12
CA LEU A 155 -6.82 -14.82 -14.31
C LEU A 155 -5.65 -15.68 -14.80
N THR A 156 -4.46 -15.12 -14.74
CA THR A 156 -3.20 -15.81 -14.99
C THR A 156 -2.21 -15.43 -13.90
N PRO A 157 -1.56 -16.42 -13.24
CA PRO A 157 -0.52 -16.13 -12.25
C PRO A 157 0.61 -15.29 -12.85
N VAL A 158 1.14 -14.37 -12.05
CA VAL A 158 2.32 -13.58 -12.40
C VAL A 158 3.50 -14.04 -11.54
N THR A 159 4.63 -14.31 -12.18
CA THR A 159 5.90 -14.59 -11.49
C THR A 159 6.56 -13.27 -11.09
N PRO A 160 6.67 -12.95 -9.79
CA PRO A 160 7.32 -11.72 -9.34
C PRO A 160 8.82 -11.75 -9.63
N PRO A 161 9.47 -10.59 -9.90
CA PRO A 161 10.92 -10.54 -10.09
C PRO A 161 11.71 -10.99 -8.85
N LEU A 162 11.17 -10.74 -7.66
CA LEU A 162 11.65 -11.30 -6.40
C LEU A 162 10.47 -11.90 -5.63
N PRO A 163 10.29 -13.22 -5.64
CA PRO A 163 9.29 -13.89 -4.82
C PRO A 163 9.56 -13.65 -3.33
N VAL A 164 8.53 -13.23 -2.60
CA VAL A 164 8.59 -12.97 -1.15
C VAL A 164 7.40 -13.68 -0.51
N GLU A 165 7.64 -14.34 0.62
CA GLU A 165 6.62 -14.94 1.49
C GLU A 165 6.69 -14.24 2.86
N PHE A 166 5.63 -13.52 3.22
CA PHE A 166 5.50 -12.80 4.48
C PHE A 166 5.05 -13.74 5.58
N ARG A 167 6.03 -14.36 6.26
CA ARG A 167 5.77 -15.20 7.42
C ARG A 167 5.53 -14.35 8.67
N LEU A 168 4.29 -13.87 8.82
CA LEU A 168 3.91 -13.10 10.01
C LEU A 168 4.38 -13.81 11.29
N PRO A 169 5.07 -13.10 12.21
CA PRO A 169 5.44 -13.67 13.49
C PRO A 169 4.18 -14.15 14.20
N ILE A 170 4.08 -15.45 14.44
CA ILE A 170 3.00 -16.00 15.26
C ILE A 170 3.14 -15.32 16.64
N PRO A 171 2.08 -14.77 17.24
CA PRO A 171 2.16 -14.24 18.59
C PRO A 171 2.71 -15.34 19.49
N GLN A 172 3.92 -15.14 20.02
CA GLN A 172 4.47 -16.08 20.99
C GLN A 172 3.50 -16.12 22.16
N ASN A 173 2.97 -17.31 22.42
CA ASN A 173 2.05 -17.55 23.52
C ASN A 173 2.75 -17.09 24.82
N PRO A 174 2.20 -16.15 25.61
CA PRO A 174 2.88 -15.58 26.78
C PRO A 174 3.15 -16.58 27.91
N SER A 175 2.77 -17.85 27.75
CA SER A 175 2.89 -18.92 28.73
C SER A 175 4.14 -19.81 28.59
N SER A 176 5.03 -19.57 27.61
CA SER A 176 6.30 -20.32 27.54
C SER A 176 7.43 -19.62 28.31
N LEU A 177 7.30 -19.50 29.63
CA LEU A 177 8.42 -19.18 30.50
C LEU A 177 9.29 -20.44 30.67
N LYS A 178 10.40 -20.53 29.92
CA LYS A 178 11.55 -21.33 30.36
C LYS A 178 12.44 -20.42 31.20
N PRO A 179 12.87 -20.82 32.41
CA PRO A 179 13.80 -20.02 33.19
C PRO A 179 15.17 -20.04 32.51
N VAL A 180 15.57 -18.91 31.93
CA VAL A 180 16.95 -18.72 31.45
C VAL A 180 17.77 -18.17 32.61
N SER A 181 18.80 -18.93 32.95
CA SER A 181 19.84 -18.65 33.94
C SER A 181 20.51 -17.30 33.65
N LEU A 182 20.55 -16.44 34.68
CA LEU A 182 21.30 -15.19 34.68
C LEU A 182 22.79 -15.47 34.93
N THR A 183 23.62 -15.22 33.94
CA THR A 183 25.03 -14.87 34.15
C THR A 183 25.32 -13.57 33.40
N PRO A 184 25.90 -12.54 34.04
CA PRO A 184 26.18 -11.27 33.38
C PRO A 184 27.55 -11.32 32.70
N PRO A 185 27.70 -10.87 31.45
CA PRO A 185 28.99 -10.44 30.95
C PRO A 185 29.18 -8.94 31.16
N SER A 186 30.36 -8.64 31.65
CA SER A 186 31.03 -7.37 31.81
C SER A 186 30.83 -6.38 30.67
N SER A 187 30.69 -5.12 31.07
CA SER A 187 30.92 -3.90 30.30
C SER A 187 32.13 -3.98 29.35
N ASN A 188 31.90 -3.67 28.07
CA ASN A 188 32.83 -2.88 27.27
C ASN A 188 32.05 -2.13 26.18
N SER A 189 32.10 -0.81 26.29
CA SER A 189 31.64 0.17 25.33
C SER A 189 32.52 0.19 24.09
N ILE A 190 31.98 -0.12 22.91
CA ILE A 190 32.44 0.45 21.64
C ILE A 190 31.21 0.73 20.76
N SER A 191 31.08 2.01 20.42
CA SER A 191 30.18 2.61 19.45
C SER A 191 30.30 1.99 18.05
N SER A 192 29.16 1.77 17.38
CA SER A 192 29.01 2.12 15.96
C SER A 192 27.54 2.00 15.54
N ASP A 193 26.87 3.16 15.45
CA ASP A 193 25.69 3.34 14.61
C ASP A 193 26.09 3.05 13.15
N LYS A 194 25.97 1.80 12.70
CA LYS A 194 26.03 1.48 11.27
C LYS A 194 24.67 1.74 10.65
N LYS A 195 24.36 3.02 10.40
CA LYS A 195 23.44 3.36 9.30
C LYS A 195 24.08 2.83 8.01
N PRO A 196 23.40 1.98 7.21
CA PRO A 196 23.92 1.63 5.90
C PRO A 196 24.08 2.92 5.09
N ASN A 197 25.27 3.14 4.54
CA ASN A 197 25.57 4.28 3.69
C ASN A 197 24.79 4.10 2.37
N ARG A 198 23.54 4.53 2.35
CA ARG A 198 22.67 4.44 1.17
C ARG A 198 23.25 5.29 0.04
N SER A 199 23.20 4.78 -1.18
CA SER A 199 23.61 5.56 -2.35
C SER A 199 22.75 6.83 -2.47
N GLU A 200 23.36 7.90 -2.99
CA GLU A 200 22.64 9.16 -3.26
C GLU A 200 21.48 8.97 -4.23
N SER A 201 21.63 8.04 -5.19
CA SER A 201 20.58 7.63 -6.13
C SER A 201 19.37 7.03 -5.40
N LEU A 202 19.59 6.08 -4.48
CA LEU A 202 18.52 5.45 -3.71
C LEU A 202 17.77 6.47 -2.84
N VAL A 203 18.49 7.40 -2.22
CA VAL A 203 17.88 8.46 -1.40
C VAL A 203 16.99 9.36 -2.26
N SER A 204 17.49 9.78 -3.42
CA SER A 204 16.75 10.60 -4.38
C SER A 204 15.51 9.87 -4.91
N ALA A 205 15.62 8.58 -5.24
CA ALA A 205 14.53 7.73 -5.66
C ALA A 205 13.43 7.58 -4.59
N ILE A 206 13.81 7.35 -3.32
CA ILE A 206 12.85 7.30 -2.20
C ILE A 206 12.13 8.65 -2.04
N ALA A 207 12.84 9.77 -2.17
CA ALA A 207 12.25 11.10 -2.11
C ALA A 207 11.25 11.33 -3.26
N GLY A 208 11.62 10.95 -4.49
CA GLY A 208 10.76 11.01 -5.67
C GLY A 208 9.48 10.20 -5.51
N ALA A 209 9.58 8.95 -5.01
CA ALA A 209 8.43 8.10 -4.75
C ALA A 209 7.48 8.68 -3.69
N ARG A 210 8.02 9.31 -2.63
CA ARG A 210 7.21 9.99 -1.62
C ARG A 210 6.47 11.19 -2.20
N ALA A 211 7.16 12.03 -2.96
CA ALA A 211 6.53 13.17 -3.62
C ALA A 211 5.40 12.71 -4.55
N ALA A 212 5.66 11.68 -5.37
CA ALA A 212 4.68 11.06 -6.24
C ALA A 212 3.46 10.52 -5.48
N ALA A 213 3.64 9.88 -4.31
CA ALA A 213 2.52 9.37 -3.52
C ALA A 213 1.63 10.49 -2.93
N THR A 214 2.22 11.63 -2.57
CA THR A 214 1.48 12.73 -1.93
C THR A 214 0.57 13.52 -2.88
N GLN A 215 0.78 13.44 -4.20
CA GLN A 215 0.00 14.21 -5.17
C GLN A 215 -1.52 13.88 -5.18
N PHE A 216 -1.89 12.70 -4.67
CA PHE A 216 -3.29 12.24 -4.61
C PHE A 216 -3.91 12.39 -3.22
N SER A 217 -3.12 12.81 -2.23
CA SER A 217 -3.62 13.11 -0.89
C SER A 217 -4.34 14.45 -0.93
N LYS A 218 -5.59 14.48 -0.46
CA LYS A 218 -6.24 15.76 -0.17
C LYS A 218 -5.48 16.44 0.99
N PRO A 219 -5.23 17.76 0.94
CA PRO A 219 -4.75 18.46 2.12
C PRO A 219 -5.77 18.25 3.24
N GLN A 220 -5.33 17.66 4.34
CA GLN A 220 -6.11 17.66 5.57
C GLN A 220 -6.22 19.13 6.01
N PRO A 221 -7.42 19.63 6.36
CA PRO A 221 -7.48 20.91 7.05
C PRO A 221 -6.63 20.75 8.32
N SER A 222 -5.66 21.64 8.48
CA SER A 222 -4.85 21.71 9.69
C SER A 222 -5.80 21.80 10.88
N PHE A 223 -5.77 20.81 11.77
CA PHE A 223 -6.33 20.98 13.10
C PHE A 223 -5.47 22.04 13.79
N GLN A 224 -5.89 23.30 13.69
CA GLN A 224 -5.42 24.33 14.60
C GLN A 224 -5.88 23.90 15.99
N THR A 225 -4.94 23.55 16.85
CA THR A 225 -5.18 23.42 18.28
C THR A 225 -5.80 24.72 18.77
N PRO A 226 -7.00 24.71 19.37
CA PRO A 226 -7.56 25.92 19.93
C PRO A 226 -6.68 26.34 21.11
N SER A 227 -6.08 27.51 20.96
CA SER A 227 -5.48 28.26 22.06
C SER A 227 -6.53 28.39 23.17
N LYS A 228 -6.17 27.98 24.38
CA LYS A 228 -6.95 28.24 25.60
C LYS A 228 -7.14 29.75 25.74
N ASN A 229 -8.36 30.25 25.54
CA ASN A 229 -8.99 31.24 26.42
C ASN A 229 -10.43 31.58 26.01
N SER A 230 -11.29 31.54 27.02
CA SER A 230 -12.55 32.26 27.24
C SER A 230 -13.71 32.16 26.23
N GLY A 231 -14.84 31.64 26.73
CA GLY A 231 -16.19 32.05 26.32
C GLY A 231 -16.99 30.99 25.56
N PHE A 232 -17.91 30.32 26.24
CA PHE A 232 -19.00 29.60 25.59
C PHE A 232 -19.94 30.59 24.89
N PRO A 233 -20.45 30.23 23.70
CA PRO A 233 -21.86 30.45 23.44
C PRO A 233 -22.57 29.21 22.87
N THR A 234 -23.89 29.36 22.90
CA THR A 234 -24.98 28.39 22.94
C THR A 234 -25.26 27.66 21.62
N ILE A 235 -25.98 26.56 21.76
CA ILE A 235 -26.51 25.67 20.71
C ILE A 235 -27.53 26.43 19.84
N GLU A 236 -27.29 26.53 18.53
CA GLU A 236 -28.35 26.63 17.52
C GLU A 236 -27.88 26.19 16.12
N GLU A 237 -28.73 25.37 15.49
CA GLU A 237 -28.86 25.04 14.06
C GLU A 237 -27.66 24.51 13.24
N TRP A 238 -27.58 23.18 13.13
CA TRP A 238 -27.05 22.51 11.93
C TRP A 238 -28.23 21.90 11.14
N ARG A 239 -28.64 22.57 10.05
CA ARG A 239 -29.43 21.93 8.98
C ARG A 239 -28.49 21.44 7.89
N PRO A 240 -28.67 20.21 7.35
CA PRO A 240 -27.86 19.72 6.26
C PRO A 240 -28.23 20.43 4.94
N VAL A 241 -27.23 21.02 4.29
CA VAL A 241 -27.35 21.60 2.95
C VAL A 241 -27.59 20.46 1.95
N SER A 242 -28.76 20.47 1.33
CA SER A 242 -29.16 19.59 0.23
C SER A 242 -28.38 19.92 -1.05
N CYS A 243 -27.95 18.87 -1.75
CA CYS A 243 -27.27 18.98 -3.03
C CYS A 243 -28.28 19.38 -4.12
N SER A 244 -28.17 20.60 -4.63
CA SER A 244 -28.97 21.11 -5.75
C SER A 244 -28.54 20.44 -7.06
N THR A 245 -29.48 19.74 -7.68
CA THR A 245 -29.42 19.25 -9.06
C THR A 245 -29.57 20.42 -10.04
N ARG A 246 -28.56 20.60 -10.90
CA ARG A 246 -28.61 21.56 -11.99
C ARG A 246 -29.36 20.93 -13.17
N ASN A 247 -30.64 21.24 -13.32
CA ASN A 247 -31.40 20.99 -14.53
C ASN A 247 -30.78 21.78 -15.71
N LYS A 248 -30.59 21.11 -16.84
CA LYS A 248 -30.42 21.74 -18.16
C LYS A 248 -31.76 21.70 -18.88
N SER A 249 -32.22 22.87 -19.31
CA SER A 249 -33.42 23.09 -20.09
C SER A 249 -33.36 22.44 -21.48
N LYS A 250 -34.47 21.84 -21.89
CA LYS A 250 -35.29 22.30 -23.02
C LYS A 250 -36.75 21.99 -22.71
#